data_AF-I4W908-F1
#
_entry.id   AF-I4W908-F1
#
_cell.length_a   1.000
_cell.length_b   1.000
_cell.length_c   1.000
_cell.angle_alpha   90.00
_cell.angle_beta   90.00
_cell.angle_gamma   90.00
#
_symmetry.space_group_name_H-M   'P 1'
#
loop_
_entity.id
_entity.type
_entity.pdbx_description
1 polymer ?
#
loop_
_entity_poly.entity_id
_entity_poly.type
_entity_poly.pdbx_seq_one_letter_code
_entity_poly.pdbx_strand_id
1 'polypeptide(L)'
;MSIYRIRPIIGLVLIVFAAAAAAATHGTATVRYDHPENFTETKEVQAFAPLQADSGYLVTLKAYIEKQAATIVPPGERLDIVITDIDRAGSYLPSAGRLNPVRIVSDNYPPRINLALPAAGQPRKDDTRG
;
A
#
# COMPACT_ATOMS: atom_id res chain seq x y z
N MET A 1 -14.92 -43.78 53.05
CA MET A 1 -15.85 -42.75 52.53
C MET A 1 -15.36 -41.38 53.02
N SER A 2 -14.19 -40.90 52.56
CA SER A 2 -14.04 -39.87 51.51
C SER A 2 -15.06 -38.74 51.59
N ILE A 3 -14.67 -37.58 52.14
CA ILE A 3 -15.01 -36.24 51.61
C ILE A 3 -13.86 -35.27 52.01
N TYR A 4 -12.97 -34.95 51.06
CA TYR A 4 -11.96 -33.90 51.21
C TYR A 4 -12.57 -32.54 50.80
N ARG A 5 -12.55 -31.55 51.70
CA ARG A 5 -12.85 -30.15 51.38
C ARG A 5 -11.60 -29.49 50.78
N ILE A 6 -11.59 -29.33 49.46
CA ILE A 6 -10.56 -28.60 48.73
C ILE A 6 -10.82 -27.10 48.87
N ARG A 7 -9.84 -26.35 49.40
CA ARG A 7 -9.82 -24.89 49.45
C ARG A 7 -9.36 -24.35 48.08
N PRO A 8 -9.99 -23.31 47.51
CA PRO A 8 -9.51 -22.71 46.27
C PRO A 8 -8.29 -21.84 46.58
N ILE A 9 -7.12 -22.21 46.05
CA ILE A 9 -5.97 -21.32 45.98
C ILE A 9 -6.21 -20.41 44.77
N ILE A 10 -6.60 -19.17 45.06
CA ILE A 10 -6.66 -18.08 44.09
C ILE A 10 -5.25 -17.50 43.94
N GLY A 11 -4.83 -17.35 42.69
CA GLY A 11 -4.05 -16.19 42.26
C GLY A 11 -2.54 -16.37 42.17
N LEU A 12 -2.05 -16.52 40.94
CA LEU A 12 -1.03 -15.62 40.36
C LEU A 12 -0.91 -15.92 38.85
N VAL A 13 -1.80 -15.39 38.02
CA VAL A 13 -1.53 -15.29 36.57
C VAL A 13 -0.74 -14.00 36.36
N LEU A 14 0.58 -14.14 36.26
CA LEU A 14 1.48 -13.09 35.79
C LEU A 14 1.18 -12.82 34.32
N ILE A 15 0.35 -11.82 34.04
CA ILE A 15 0.21 -11.26 32.70
C ILE A 15 1.47 -10.42 32.45
N VAL A 16 2.49 -11.04 31.87
CA VAL A 16 3.58 -10.31 31.19
C VAL A 16 3.23 -10.31 29.71
N PHE A 17 2.43 -9.33 29.30
CA PHE A 17 2.16 -9.06 27.89
C PHE A 17 2.37 -7.57 27.60
N ALA A 18 3.56 -7.07 27.91
CA ALA A 18 3.91 -5.67 27.65
C ALA A 18 5.42 -5.49 27.45
N ALA A 19 6.00 -6.10 26.41
CA ALA A 19 7.33 -5.73 25.95
C ALA A 19 7.61 -6.23 24.51
N ALA A 20 6.75 -5.91 23.55
CA ALA A 20 7.08 -6.08 22.12
C ALA A 20 6.86 -4.80 21.30
N ALA A 21 6.50 -3.69 21.93
CA ALA A 21 6.34 -2.39 21.26
C ALA A 21 7.64 -1.56 21.21
N ALA A 22 8.72 -2.01 21.85
CA ALA A 22 9.97 -1.27 21.97
C ALA A 22 11.06 -1.82 21.03
N ALA A 23 10.84 -1.73 19.72
CA ALA A 23 11.92 -1.84 18.71
C ALA A 23 11.52 -1.36 17.30
N ALA A 24 10.36 -0.70 17.11
CA ALA A 24 10.07 -0.09 15.82
C ALA A 24 10.95 1.16 15.69
N THR A 25 12.04 1.07 14.94
CA THR A 25 12.90 2.23 14.64
C THR A 25 12.22 3.18 13.65
N HIS A 26 11.15 2.71 13.01
CA HIS A 26 10.44 3.30 11.88
C HIS A 26 8.94 3.06 12.05
N GLY A 27 8.10 3.95 11.53
CA GLY A 27 6.67 3.74 11.43
C GLY A 27 6.27 2.77 10.32
N THR A 28 4.97 2.68 10.05
CA THR A 28 4.43 1.83 8.97
C THR A 28 3.81 2.68 7.86
N ALA A 29 3.88 2.19 6.63
CA ALA A 29 3.19 2.81 5.50
C ALA A 29 2.37 1.75 4.76
N THR A 30 1.23 2.15 4.20
CA THR A 30 0.40 1.28 3.38
C THR A 30 -0.11 2.02 2.16
N VAL A 31 0.03 1.37 1.02
CA VAL A 31 -0.36 1.92 -0.27
C VAL A 31 -1.56 1.15 -0.81
N ARG A 32 -2.55 1.89 -1.30
CA ARG A 32 -3.69 1.36 -2.05
C ARG A 32 -3.82 2.09 -3.39
N TYR A 33 -4.31 1.38 -4.38
CA TYR A 33 -4.69 1.94 -5.66
C TYR A 33 -6.19 2.22 -5.66
N ASP A 34 -6.57 3.41 -6.08
CA ASP A 34 -7.96 3.79 -6.30
C ASP A 34 -8.30 3.58 -7.79
N HIS A 35 -9.15 2.60 -8.07
CA HIS A 35 -9.58 2.23 -9.43
C HIS A 35 -8.40 2.15 -10.45
N PRO A 36 -7.43 1.22 -10.28
CA PRO A 36 -6.26 1.11 -11.15
C PRO A 36 -6.58 0.83 -12.63
N GLU A 37 -7.77 0.29 -12.92
CA GLU A 37 -8.32 0.16 -14.27
C GLU A 37 -8.55 1.52 -14.97
N ASN A 38 -8.65 2.60 -14.20
CA ASN A 38 -8.88 3.95 -14.69
C ASN A 38 -7.60 4.80 -14.79
N PHE A 39 -6.44 4.27 -14.42
CA PHE A 39 -5.17 4.98 -14.55
C PHE A 39 -4.88 5.36 -16.00
N THR A 40 -4.21 6.50 -16.18
CA THR A 40 -3.74 7.01 -17.47
C THR A 40 -2.95 5.94 -18.22
N GLU A 41 -1.99 5.30 -17.55
CA GLU A 41 -1.21 4.18 -18.10
C GLU A 41 -2.11 3.01 -18.56
N THR A 42 -3.07 2.61 -17.73
CA THR A 42 -3.95 1.47 -18.05
C THR A 42 -4.80 1.76 -19.28
N LYS A 43 -5.36 2.97 -19.36
CA LYS A 43 -6.15 3.42 -20.51
C LYS A 43 -5.30 3.52 -21.77
N GLU A 44 -4.08 4.04 -21.67
CA GLU A 44 -3.18 4.18 -22.81
C GLU A 44 -2.77 2.82 -23.38
N VAL A 45 -2.31 1.90 -22.53
CA VAL A 45 -1.93 0.55 -22.98
C VAL A 45 -3.13 -0.18 -23.56
N GLN A 46 -4.31 -0.05 -22.97
CA GLN A 46 -5.53 -0.65 -23.53
C GLN A 46 -5.88 -0.08 -24.91
N ALA A 47 -5.64 1.21 -25.15
CA ALA A 47 -5.95 1.86 -26.42
C ALA A 47 -4.93 1.54 -27.53
N PHE A 48 -3.63 1.48 -27.19
CA PHE A 48 -2.56 1.43 -28.19
C PHE A 48 -1.76 0.13 -28.20
N ALA A 49 -1.75 -0.63 -27.11
CA ALA A 49 -0.93 -1.84 -26.95
C ALA A 49 -1.57 -2.92 -26.06
N PRO A 50 -2.81 -3.37 -26.34
CA PRO A 50 -3.54 -4.27 -25.43
C PRO A 50 -2.85 -5.62 -25.22
N LEU A 51 -2.06 -6.11 -26.18
CA LEU A 51 -1.26 -7.33 -26.04
C LEU A 51 -0.04 -7.17 -25.11
N GLN A 52 0.32 -5.93 -24.75
CA GLN A 52 1.39 -5.59 -23.81
C GLN A 52 0.84 -5.17 -22.43
N ALA A 53 -0.45 -5.35 -22.17
CA ALA A 53 -1.07 -5.04 -20.89
C ALA A 53 -0.46 -5.89 -19.77
N ASP A 54 0.18 -5.24 -18.81
CA ASP A 54 0.76 -5.87 -17.62
C ASP A 54 0.52 -4.98 -16.40
N SER A 55 -0.14 -5.53 -15.39
CA SER A 55 -0.37 -4.88 -14.09
C SER A 55 0.68 -5.25 -13.04
N GLY A 56 1.66 -6.11 -13.37
CA GLY A 56 2.68 -6.60 -12.44
C GLY A 56 3.52 -5.48 -11.82
N TYR A 57 3.75 -4.39 -12.56
CA TYR A 57 4.49 -3.23 -12.06
C TYR A 57 3.85 -2.59 -10.82
N LEU A 58 2.52 -2.70 -10.66
CA LEU A 58 1.80 -2.15 -9.51
C LEU A 58 2.22 -2.81 -8.20
N VAL A 59 2.57 -4.10 -8.22
CA VAL A 59 3.06 -4.81 -7.03
C VAL A 59 4.42 -4.27 -6.60
N THR A 60 5.34 -4.14 -7.55
CA THR A 60 6.69 -3.62 -7.30
C THR A 60 6.66 -2.16 -6.84
N LEU A 61 5.86 -1.32 -7.51
CA LEU A 61 5.73 0.09 -7.16
C LEU A 61 5.14 0.27 -5.76
N LYS A 62 4.10 -0.50 -5.41
CA LYS A 62 3.49 -0.51 -4.08
C LYS A 62 4.54 -0.83 -3.01
N ALA A 63 5.24 -1.95 -3.16
CA ALA A 63 6.24 -2.39 -2.19
C ALA A 63 7.37 -1.36 -2.04
N TYR A 64 7.79 -0.74 -3.15
CA TYR A 64 8.81 0.32 -3.11
C TYR A 64 8.33 1.55 -2.33
N ILE A 65 7.13 2.06 -2.62
CA ILE A 65 6.58 3.24 -1.93
C ILE A 65 6.36 2.95 -0.45
N GLU A 66 5.81 1.78 -0.08
CA GLU A 66 5.64 1.40 1.33
C GLU A 66 6.97 1.35 2.07
N LYS A 67 7.99 0.74 1.46
CA LYS A 67 9.34 0.68 2.04
C LYS A 67 9.94 2.07 2.22
N GLN A 68 9.86 2.95 1.22
CA GLN A 68 10.41 4.30 1.30
C GLN A 68 9.63 5.18 2.29
N ALA A 69 8.30 5.14 2.25
CA ALA A 69 7.48 5.93 3.16
C ALA A 69 7.71 5.53 4.63
N ALA A 70 7.86 4.24 4.93
CA ALA A 70 8.19 3.79 6.29
C ALA A 70 9.50 4.38 6.84
N THR A 71 10.42 4.88 6.00
CA THR A 71 11.66 5.52 6.48
C THR A 71 11.49 6.91 7.06
N ILE A 72 10.38 7.56 6.75
CA ILE A 72 10.10 8.93 7.19
C ILE A 72 8.92 9.02 8.15
N VAL A 73 8.19 7.92 8.37
CA VAL A 73 7.09 7.87 9.35
C VAL A 73 7.67 7.61 10.75
N PRO A 74 7.27 8.39 11.78
CA PRO A 74 7.72 8.17 13.15
C PRO A 74 7.36 6.77 13.68
N PRO A 75 8.18 6.21 14.58
CA PRO A 75 7.85 4.98 15.31
C PRO A 75 6.45 4.99 15.91
N GLY A 76 5.69 3.90 15.69
CA GLY A 76 4.32 3.77 16.21
C GLY A 76 3.25 4.48 15.39
N GLU A 77 3.63 5.30 14.39
CA GLU A 77 2.69 5.94 13.48
C GLU A 77 2.48 5.13 12.20
N ARG A 78 1.40 5.48 11.48
CA ARG A 78 1.02 4.88 10.21
C ARG A 78 0.68 5.94 9.18
N LEU A 79 1.22 5.80 7.97
CA LEU A 79 0.86 6.58 6.80
C LEU A 79 0.05 5.73 5.81
N ASP A 80 -1.18 6.13 5.54
CA ASP A 80 -1.98 5.56 4.46
C ASP A 80 -1.86 6.44 3.20
N ILE A 81 -1.48 5.83 2.08
CA ILE A 81 -1.28 6.49 0.79
C ILE A 81 -2.27 5.89 -0.21
N VAL A 82 -3.04 6.75 -0.89
CA VAL A 82 -3.95 6.33 -1.96
C VAL A 82 -3.42 6.87 -3.27
N ILE A 83 -3.01 5.99 -4.18
CA ILE A 83 -2.60 6.36 -5.53
C ILE A 83 -3.85 6.42 -6.41
N THR A 84 -4.09 7.58 -7.00
CA THR A 84 -5.29 7.89 -7.79
C THR A 84 -5.04 7.90 -9.28
N ASP A 85 -3.79 8.07 -9.70
CA ASP A 85 -3.40 7.94 -11.10
C ASP A 85 -1.93 7.56 -11.26
N ILE A 86 -1.62 6.82 -12.32
CA ILE A 86 -0.26 6.51 -12.75
C ILE A 86 -0.18 6.69 -14.27
N ASP A 87 0.88 7.36 -14.69
CA ASP A 87 1.28 7.53 -16.08
C ASP A 87 2.78 7.20 -16.20
N ARG A 88 3.14 6.13 -16.92
CA ARG A 88 4.54 5.72 -17.02
C ARG A 88 5.26 6.54 -18.08
N ALA A 89 6.59 6.61 -17.99
CA ALA A 89 7.40 7.40 -18.90
C ALA A 89 7.23 6.94 -20.35
N GLY A 90 7.07 7.91 -21.26
CA GLY A 90 6.88 7.65 -22.69
C GLY A 90 5.47 7.24 -23.07
N SER A 91 5.16 7.34 -24.35
CA SER A 91 3.83 7.09 -24.92
C SER A 91 3.92 6.31 -26.24
N TYR A 92 2.82 5.69 -26.67
CA TYR A 92 2.73 5.03 -27.98
C TYR A 92 2.43 6.05 -29.09
N LEU A 93 3.22 6.04 -30.17
CA LEU A 93 2.91 6.90 -31.31
C LEU A 93 1.60 6.46 -31.98
N PRO A 94 0.67 7.40 -32.30
CA PRO A 94 -0.47 7.11 -33.14
C PRO A 94 0.02 6.90 -34.57
N SER A 95 0.25 5.64 -34.94
CA SER A 95 0.48 5.26 -36.33
C SER A 95 -0.53 4.20 -36.73
N ALA A 96 -1.31 4.50 -37.77
CA ALA A 96 -2.28 3.58 -38.30
C ALA A 96 -1.59 2.27 -38.74
N GLY A 97 -2.03 1.14 -38.17
CA GLY A 97 -1.73 -0.18 -38.72
C GLY A 97 -0.43 -0.87 -38.25
N ARG A 98 0.23 -0.43 -37.18
CA ARG A 98 1.37 -1.21 -36.65
C ARG A 98 0.90 -2.40 -35.82
N LEU A 99 1.31 -3.60 -36.25
CA LEU A 99 1.13 -4.85 -35.51
C LEU A 99 1.99 -4.91 -34.23
N ASN A 100 3.00 -4.04 -34.11
CA ASN A 100 3.90 -4.00 -32.97
C ASN A 100 3.99 -2.56 -32.42
N PRO A 101 3.21 -2.23 -31.37
CA PRO A 101 3.22 -0.89 -30.79
C PRO A 101 4.55 -0.63 -30.07
N VAL A 102 5.15 0.52 -30.37
CA VAL A 102 6.44 0.95 -29.81
C VAL A 102 6.20 2.14 -28.87
N ARG A 103 6.63 1.99 -27.62
CA ARG A 103 6.63 3.06 -26.64
C ARG A 103 7.86 3.94 -26.82
N ILE A 104 7.67 5.26 -26.93
CA ILE A 104 8.76 6.23 -27.07
C ILE A 104 8.83 7.08 -25.81
N VAL A 105 9.98 7.04 -25.15
CA VAL A 105 10.29 7.89 -24.00
C VAL A 105 10.87 9.21 -24.51
N SER A 106 10.22 10.32 -24.17
CA SER A 106 10.69 11.67 -24.47
C SER A 106 10.22 12.66 -23.40
N ASP A 107 10.81 13.84 -23.36
CA ASP A 107 10.47 14.90 -22.39
C ASP A 107 9.02 15.37 -22.48
N ASN A 108 8.39 15.21 -23.65
CA ASN A 108 6.98 15.54 -23.85
C ASN A 108 6.03 14.55 -23.17
N TYR A 109 6.52 13.37 -22.80
CA TYR A 109 5.77 12.29 -22.13
C TYR A 109 6.44 11.92 -20.79
N PRO A 110 6.49 12.85 -19.83
CA PRO A 110 7.11 12.60 -18.54
C PRO A 110 6.23 11.67 -17.68
N PRO A 111 6.83 10.84 -16.83
CA PRO A 111 6.07 10.01 -15.89
C PRO A 111 5.34 10.88 -14.85
N ARG A 112 4.14 10.46 -14.45
CA ARG A 112 3.36 11.12 -13.39
C ARG A 112 2.71 10.10 -12.47
N ILE A 113 2.61 10.46 -11.19
CA ILE A 113 1.85 9.71 -10.18
C ILE A 113 1.05 10.72 -9.37
N ASN A 114 -0.27 10.55 -9.32
CA ASN A 114 -1.14 11.32 -8.44
C ASN A 114 -1.47 10.48 -7.20
N LEU A 115 -1.44 11.13 -6.03
CA LEU A 115 -1.78 10.50 -4.77
C LEU A 115 -2.60 11.43 -3.88
N ALA A 116 -3.37 10.81 -3.01
CA ALA A 116 -4.09 11.46 -1.92
C ALA A 116 -3.58 10.91 -0.58
N LEU A 117 -3.40 11.83 0.36
CA LEU A 117 -3.14 11.53 1.76
C LEU A 117 -4.42 11.84 2.53
N PRO A 118 -4.96 10.88 3.32
CA PRO A 118 -6.04 11.19 4.24
C PRO A 118 -5.60 12.33 5.18
N ALA A 119 -6.54 13.20 5.55
CA ALA A 119 -6.25 14.25 6.52
C ALA A 119 -5.72 13.61 7.81
N ALA A 120 -4.54 14.07 8.27
CA ALA A 120 -3.97 13.63 9.53
C ALA A 120 -4.94 13.98 10.67
N GLY A 121 -5.45 12.99 11.40
CA GLY A 121 -6.21 13.25 12.63
C GLY A 121 -7.50 12.47 12.85
N GLN A 122 -7.80 11.40 12.12
CA GLN A 122 -8.93 10.53 12.49
C GLN A 122 -8.43 9.14 12.90
N PRO A 123 -8.39 8.83 14.22
CA PRO A 123 -8.22 7.44 14.64
C PRO A 123 -9.32 6.63 13.96
N ARG A 124 -8.92 5.55 13.29
CA ARG A 124 -9.90 4.63 12.69
C ARG A 124 -10.81 4.12 13.79
N LYS A 125 -12.13 4.14 13.54
CA LYS A 125 -13.16 3.67 14.48
C LYS A 125 -13.07 2.17 14.81
N ASP A 126 -12.17 1.41 14.18
CA ASP A 126 -11.96 -0.01 14.46
C ASP A 126 -11.17 -0.26 15.75
N ASP A 127 -10.51 0.76 16.32
CA ASP A 127 -9.73 0.67 17.58
C ASP A 127 -10.57 0.89 18.86
N THR A 128 -11.91 0.80 18.80
CA THR A 128 -12.80 1.01 19.96
C THR A 128 -13.68 -0.20 20.31
N ARG A 129 -13.23 -1.42 20.05
CA ARG A 129 -13.84 -2.61 20.65
C ARG A 129 -12.88 -3.24 21.66
N GLY A 130 -13.03 -2.79 22.90
CA GLY A 130 -12.76 -3.62 24.08
C GLY A 130 -13.79 -4.72 24.25
#